data_AF-A0A0Q3VHE0-F1
#
_entry.id   AF-A0A0Q3VHE0-F1
#
_cell.length_a   1.000
_cell.length_b   1.000
_cell.length_c   1.000
_cell.angle_alpha   90.00
_cell.angle_beta   90.00
_cell.angle_gamma   90.00
#
_symmetry.space_group_name_H-M   'P 1'
#
loop_
_entity.id
_entity.type
_entity.pdbx_description
1 polymer ?
#
loop_
_entity_poly.entity_id
_entity_poly.type
_entity_poly.pdbx_seq_one_letter_code
_entity_poly.pdbx_strand_id
1 'polypeptide(L)'
;MREQQLNSLVIKFQDNGCDLVFEDIYNELLSGIKYASSKIAKSMGVSQEDVIALYEDTLLHCINKWNPVGDFRNFFQFCVKRARARMIRDRKSLHDHEMFFNDLSSDFGEEDGKEYDIASNYNLEEDVLAKRKADQLALIDHFLSDGESETTAIVQIALTYEPSNSVGRPMKLEKFVATQLGIDKRTVKRKFERLAGKFDSKQFGSHQDYLVAL
;
A
#
# COMPACT_ATOMS: atom_id res chain seq x y z
N MET A 1 4.01 52.83 -9.37
CA MET A 1 4.07 52.99 -7.89
C MET A 1 4.37 51.69 -7.15
N ARG A 2 3.80 50.52 -7.51
CA ARG A 2 4.05 49.25 -6.78
C ARG A 2 5.49 48.69 -6.89
N GLU A 3 6.16 48.89 -8.02
CA GLU A 3 7.49 48.29 -8.29
C GLU A 3 8.61 48.85 -7.41
N GLN A 4 8.63 50.16 -7.19
CA GLN A 4 9.62 50.81 -6.30
C GLN A 4 9.43 50.40 -4.84
N GLN A 5 8.19 50.13 -4.44
CA GLN A 5 7.87 49.65 -3.09
C GLN A 5 8.43 48.24 -2.87
N LEU A 6 8.21 47.31 -3.81
CA LEU A 6 8.76 45.96 -3.75
C LEU A 6 10.29 45.97 -3.70
N ASN A 7 10.96 46.76 -4.54
CA ASN A 7 12.41 46.91 -4.51
C ASN A 7 12.89 47.39 -3.13
N SER A 8 12.20 48.36 -2.52
CA SER A 8 12.57 48.86 -1.19
C SER A 8 12.38 47.81 -0.08
N LEU A 9 11.36 46.96 -0.19
CA LEU A 9 11.12 45.87 0.76
C LEU A 9 12.24 44.83 0.66
N VAL A 10 12.65 44.47 -0.55
CA VAL A 10 13.75 43.51 -0.77
C VAL A 10 15.05 44.02 -0.17
N ILE A 11 15.39 45.31 -0.37
CA ILE A 11 16.59 45.91 0.23
C ILE A 11 16.49 45.88 1.76
N LYS A 12 15.36 46.30 2.33
CA LYS A 12 15.15 46.27 3.78
C LYS A 12 15.26 44.86 4.36
N PHE A 13 14.80 43.85 3.63
CA PHE A 13 14.93 42.46 4.05
C PHE A 13 16.37 41.97 3.95
N GLN A 14 17.10 42.32 2.89
CA GLN A 14 18.53 42.00 2.76
C GLN A 14 19.36 42.63 3.89
N ASP A 15 19.03 43.84 4.32
CA ASP A 15 19.76 44.55 5.38
C ASP A 15 19.44 44.02 6.78
N ASN A 16 18.17 43.73 7.07
CA ASN A 16 17.70 43.52 8.44
C ASN A 16 17.27 42.06 8.75
N GLY A 17 17.04 41.24 7.72
CA GLY A 17 16.54 39.87 7.87
C GLY A 17 15.17 39.76 8.55
N CYS A 18 14.35 40.82 8.50
CA CYS A 18 13.09 40.88 9.25
C CYS A 18 11.98 40.03 8.60
N ASP A 19 11.46 39.04 9.33
CA ASP A 19 10.43 38.11 8.85
C ASP A 19 9.14 38.80 8.38
N LEU A 20 8.72 39.88 9.04
CA LEU A 20 7.53 40.63 8.64
C LEU A 20 7.68 41.27 7.25
N VAL A 21 8.89 41.73 6.93
CA VAL A 21 9.20 42.30 5.60
C VAL A 21 9.21 41.19 4.55
N PHE A 22 9.69 40.00 4.91
CA PHE A 22 9.61 38.83 4.03
C PHE A 22 8.16 38.42 3.75
N GLU A 23 7.30 38.41 4.78
CA GLU A 23 5.89 38.10 4.63
C GLU A 23 5.19 39.08 3.66
N ASP A 24 5.51 40.37 3.73
CA ASP A 24 5.01 41.37 2.77
C ASP A 24 5.44 41.06 1.33
N ILE A 25 6.74 40.75 1.12
CA ILE A 25 7.28 40.37 -0.20
C ILE A 25 6.61 39.09 -0.72
N TYR A 26 6.48 38.09 0.15
CA TYR A 26 5.87 36.81 -0.15
C TYR A 26 4.42 36.99 -0.57
N ASN A 27 3.64 37.77 0.18
CA ASN A 27 2.24 38.04 -0.11
C ASN A 27 2.08 38.84 -1.42
N GLU A 28 2.97 39.78 -1.72
CA GLU A 28 2.91 40.56 -2.96
C GLU A 28 3.17 39.70 -4.22
N LEU A 29 4.05 38.69 -4.13
CA LEU A 29 4.50 37.91 -5.28
C LEU A 29 3.80 36.55 -5.42
N LEU A 30 3.46 35.89 -4.32
CA LEU A 30 3.04 34.49 -4.31
C LEU A 30 1.56 34.28 -3.97
N SER A 31 0.86 35.28 -3.44
CA SER A 31 -0.58 35.18 -3.13
C SER A 31 -1.41 34.72 -4.34
N GLY A 32 -1.16 35.29 -5.53
CA GLY A 32 -1.83 34.90 -6.78
C GLY A 32 -1.36 33.56 -7.33
N ILE A 33 -0.13 33.14 -7.01
CA ILE A 33 0.45 31.88 -7.49
C ILE A 33 -0.20 30.68 -6.84
N LYS A 34 -0.58 30.76 -5.55
CA LYS A 34 -1.32 29.67 -4.88
C LYS A 34 -2.59 29.29 -5.65
N TYR A 35 -3.35 30.26 -6.15
CA TYR A 35 -4.54 29.99 -6.96
C TYR A 35 -4.23 29.52 -8.39
N ALA A 36 -3.15 30.04 -8.99
CA ALA A 36 -2.75 29.67 -10.35
C ALA A 36 -1.95 28.35 -10.43
N SER A 37 -1.46 27.85 -9.28
CA SER A 37 -0.54 26.71 -9.17
C SER A 37 -1.09 25.45 -9.84
N SER A 38 -2.38 25.12 -9.65
CA SER A 38 -3.02 23.97 -10.30
C SER A 38 -2.98 24.04 -11.84
N LYS A 39 -3.21 25.22 -12.41
CA LYS A 39 -3.16 25.41 -13.88
C LYS A 39 -1.72 25.30 -14.40
N ILE A 40 -0.78 25.88 -13.66
CA ILE A 40 0.66 25.81 -13.98
C ILE A 40 1.15 24.36 -13.91
N ALA A 41 0.80 23.65 -12.84
CA ALA A 41 1.15 22.26 -12.58
C ALA A 41 0.71 21.37 -13.75
N LYS A 42 -0.55 21.50 -14.18
CA LYS A 42 -1.08 20.81 -15.36
C LYS A 42 -0.30 21.12 -16.64
N SER A 43 0.07 22.37 -16.87
CA SER A 43 0.84 22.74 -18.07
C SER A 43 2.27 22.20 -18.08
N MET A 44 2.82 21.88 -16.90
CA MET A 44 4.17 21.36 -16.73
C MET A 44 4.21 19.85 -16.50
N GLY A 45 3.07 19.21 -16.22
CA GLY A 45 2.99 17.80 -15.88
C GLY A 45 3.60 17.46 -14.51
N VAL A 46 3.52 18.38 -13.54
CA VAL A 46 4.06 18.23 -12.17
C VAL A 46 2.97 18.41 -11.12
N SER A 47 3.27 18.12 -9.85
CA SER A 47 2.32 18.34 -8.75
C SER A 47 2.13 19.83 -8.44
N GLN A 48 1.05 20.17 -7.74
CA GLN A 48 0.80 21.55 -7.34
C GLN A 48 1.83 22.04 -6.33
N GLU A 49 2.23 21.15 -5.44
CA GLU A 49 3.21 21.33 -4.39
C GLU A 49 4.58 21.64 -4.98
N ASP A 50 5.00 20.92 -6.03
CA ASP A 50 6.25 21.18 -6.74
C ASP A 50 6.28 22.58 -7.36
N VAL A 51 5.14 23.06 -7.87
CA VAL A 51 5.04 24.42 -8.41
C VAL A 51 5.18 25.44 -7.30
N ILE A 52 4.53 25.24 -6.15
CA ILE A 52 4.65 26.16 -5.01
C ILE A 52 6.10 26.21 -4.54
N ALA A 53 6.71 25.05 -4.29
CA ALA A 53 8.11 24.93 -3.89
C ALA A 53 9.06 25.63 -4.88
N LEU A 54 8.88 25.40 -6.19
CA LEU A 54 9.69 26.05 -7.22
C LEU A 54 9.63 27.58 -7.12
N TYR A 55 8.45 28.13 -6.86
CA TYR A 55 8.26 29.57 -6.73
C TYR A 55 8.88 30.13 -5.44
N GLU A 56 8.74 29.43 -4.33
CA GLU A 56 9.30 29.79 -3.04
C GLU A 56 10.84 29.75 -3.04
N ASP A 57 11.41 28.66 -3.57
CA ASP A 57 12.86 28.52 -3.75
C ASP A 57 13.43 29.59 -4.67
N THR A 58 12.71 29.89 -5.77
CA THR A 58 13.12 30.94 -6.70
C THR A 58 13.05 32.31 -6.04
N LEU A 59 12.05 32.58 -5.19
CA LEU A 59 11.92 33.85 -4.48
C LEU A 59 13.10 34.03 -3.53
N LEU A 60 13.39 33.03 -2.69
CA LEU A 60 14.50 33.07 -1.74
C LEU A 60 15.83 33.23 -2.47
N HIS A 61 16.03 32.49 -3.57
CA HIS A 61 17.21 32.64 -4.42
C HIS A 61 17.34 34.07 -4.97
N CYS A 62 16.25 34.63 -5.50
CA CYS A 62 16.25 35.97 -6.08
C CYS A 62 16.54 37.05 -5.04
N ILE A 63 15.94 36.97 -3.86
CA ILE A 63 16.19 37.90 -2.77
C ILE A 63 17.68 37.89 -2.40
N ASN A 64 18.33 36.73 -2.33
CA ASN A 64 19.74 36.64 -1.97
C ASN A 64 20.70 37.08 -3.09
N LYS A 65 20.29 37.01 -4.35
CA LYS A 65 21.13 37.28 -5.53
C LYS A 65 20.91 38.65 -6.16
N TRP A 66 19.77 39.27 -5.94
CA TRP A 66 19.39 40.48 -6.63
C TRP A 66 20.18 41.67 -6.10
N ASN A 67 20.78 42.41 -7.03
CA ASN A 67 21.41 43.70 -6.75
C ASN A 67 20.40 44.82 -7.04
N PRO A 68 20.47 45.98 -6.36
CA PRO A 68 19.55 47.12 -6.53
C PRO A 68 19.52 47.77 -7.92
N VAL A 69 20.12 47.14 -8.93
CA VAL A 69 20.20 47.61 -10.31
C VAL A 69 19.02 46.99 -11.09
N GLY A 70 17.92 47.74 -11.17
CA GLY A 70 16.74 47.38 -11.97
C GLY A 70 15.49 47.06 -11.14
N ASP A 71 14.54 46.35 -11.74
CA ASP A 71 13.29 45.95 -11.09
C ASP A 71 13.37 44.48 -10.62
N PHE A 72 13.15 44.28 -9.32
CA PHE A 72 13.13 42.96 -8.70
C PHE A 72 12.05 42.06 -9.31
N ARG A 73 10.87 42.61 -9.62
CA ARG A 73 9.75 41.82 -10.17
C ARG A 73 10.12 41.20 -11.51
N ASN A 74 10.73 41.99 -12.39
CA ASN A 74 11.21 41.51 -13.69
C ASN A 74 12.33 40.47 -13.53
N PHE A 75 13.26 40.69 -12.58
CA PHE A 75 14.30 39.72 -12.27
C PHE A 75 13.73 38.39 -11.77
N PHE A 76 12.77 38.44 -10.84
CA PHE A 76 12.09 37.28 -10.31
C PHE A 76 11.34 36.52 -11.40
N GLN A 77 10.57 37.21 -12.25
CA GLN A 77 9.86 36.56 -13.36
C GLN A 77 10.82 35.90 -14.36
N PHE A 78 11.98 36.52 -14.62
CA PHE A 78 13.02 35.93 -15.45
C PHE A 78 13.57 34.64 -14.83
N CYS A 79 13.90 34.65 -13.53
CA CYS A 79 14.37 33.49 -12.80
C CYS A 79 13.33 32.36 -12.77
N VAL A 80 12.05 32.67 -12.54
CA VAL A 80 10.95 31.69 -12.53
C VAL A 80 10.83 31.01 -13.89
N LYS A 81 10.89 31.76 -15.01
CA LYS A 81 10.87 31.17 -16.35
C LYS A 81 12.02 30.18 -16.54
N ARG A 82 13.23 30.54 -16.07
CA ARG A 82 14.40 29.67 -16.14
C ARG A 82 14.29 28.45 -15.24
N ALA A 83 13.75 28.60 -14.03
CA ALA A 83 13.52 27.52 -13.08
C ALA A 83 12.52 26.50 -13.64
N ARG A 84 11.40 26.96 -14.21
CA ARG A 84 10.43 26.09 -14.88
C ARG A 84 11.04 25.31 -16.05
N ALA A 85 11.80 26.00 -16.91
CA ALA A 85 12.48 25.36 -18.02
C ALA A 85 13.57 24.36 -17.58
N ARG A 86 14.19 24.57 -16.41
CA ARG A 86 15.08 23.59 -15.79
C ARG A 86 14.27 22.38 -15.32
N MET A 87 13.23 22.57 -14.50
CA MET A 87 12.41 21.47 -13.99
C MET A 87 11.85 20.57 -15.09
N ILE A 88 11.36 21.14 -16.19
CA ILE A 88 10.87 20.35 -17.35
C ILE A 88 12.01 19.54 -18.00
N ARG A 89 13.20 20.13 -18.15
CA ARG A 89 14.35 19.42 -18.73
C ARG A 89 14.86 18.32 -17.82
N ASP A 90 14.97 18.60 -16.53
CA ASP A 90 15.42 17.63 -15.53
C ASP A 90 14.45 16.45 -15.48
N ARG A 91 13.13 16.72 -15.49
CA ARG A 91 12.11 15.67 -15.57
C ARG A 91 12.20 14.86 -16.87
N LYS A 92 12.42 15.51 -18.02
CA LYS A 92 12.62 14.80 -19.28
C LYS A 92 13.85 13.90 -19.20
N SER A 93 14.95 14.41 -18.66
CA SER A 93 16.17 13.62 -18.44
C SER A 93 15.91 12.45 -17.51
N LEU A 94 15.17 12.64 -16.41
CA LEU A 94 14.78 11.54 -15.52
C LEU A 94 13.92 10.53 -16.26
N HIS A 95 12.89 10.95 -16.99
CA HIS A 95 12.06 10.03 -17.76
C HIS A 95 12.85 9.23 -18.82
N ASP A 96 13.87 9.84 -19.43
CA ASP A 96 14.72 9.18 -20.43
C ASP A 96 15.74 8.18 -19.80
N HIS A 97 16.04 8.30 -18.50
CA HIS A 97 17.09 7.50 -17.81
C HIS A 97 16.57 6.63 -16.66
N GLU A 98 15.38 6.92 -16.13
CA GLU A 98 14.68 6.11 -15.13
C GLU A 98 13.95 4.99 -15.88
N MET A 99 14.51 3.78 -15.83
CA MET A 99 13.77 2.60 -16.27
C MET A 99 12.66 2.33 -15.26
N PHE A 100 11.41 2.42 -15.70
CA PHE A 100 10.29 1.92 -14.91
C PHE A 100 10.42 0.40 -14.82
N PHE A 101 10.61 -0.12 -13.61
CA PHE A 101 10.67 -1.57 -13.33
C PHE A 101 9.42 -2.36 -13.78
N ASN A 102 8.35 -1.69 -14.23
CA ASN A 102 7.13 -2.34 -14.69
C ASN A 102 7.15 -2.80 -16.16
N ASP A 103 8.07 -2.33 -17.01
CA ASP A 103 8.12 -2.73 -18.43
C ASP A 103 9.06 -3.93 -18.70
N LEU A 104 9.71 -4.48 -17.67
CA LEU A 104 10.56 -5.66 -17.80
C LEU A 104 9.79 -6.99 -17.71
N SER A 105 8.47 -6.97 -17.51
CA SER A 105 7.68 -8.21 -17.38
C SER A 105 7.30 -8.88 -18.70
N SER A 106 7.78 -8.42 -19.86
CA SER A 106 7.33 -9.01 -21.14
C SER A 106 8.37 -9.45 -22.16
N ASP A 107 9.67 -9.14 -22.09
CA ASP A 107 10.55 -9.52 -23.22
C ASP A 107 12.08 -9.51 -23.01
N PHE A 108 12.62 -10.05 -21.91
CA PHE A 108 14.07 -10.30 -21.85
C PHE A 108 14.37 -11.75 -21.48
N GLY A 109 14.83 -12.46 -22.51
CA GLY A 109 15.42 -13.78 -22.41
C GLY A 109 16.66 -13.80 -21.52
N GLU A 110 16.91 -15.02 -21.05
CA GLU A 110 18.06 -15.49 -20.30
C GLU A 110 19.38 -14.78 -20.68
N GLU A 111 19.86 -13.85 -19.86
CA GLU A 111 21.29 -13.55 -19.76
C GLU A 111 21.65 -12.87 -18.43
N ASP A 112 22.05 -13.72 -17.48
CA ASP A 112 23.16 -13.53 -16.52
C ASP A 112 23.29 -12.16 -15.82
N GLY A 113 22.20 -11.65 -15.25
CA GLY A 113 22.23 -10.66 -14.18
C GLY A 113 22.17 -11.36 -12.82
N LYS A 114 23.27 -11.40 -12.06
CA LYS A 114 23.24 -11.84 -10.65
C LYS A 114 22.50 -10.79 -9.82
N GLU A 115 21.17 -10.84 -9.86
CA GLU A 115 20.27 -10.15 -8.94
C GLU A 115 20.46 -10.75 -7.55
N TYR A 116 20.97 -9.96 -6.61
CA TYR A 116 20.82 -10.25 -5.18
C TYR A 116 19.46 -9.73 -4.69
N ASP A 117 18.39 -10.14 -5.35
CA ASP A 117 17.07 -10.05 -4.76
C ASP A 117 16.86 -11.32 -3.93
N ILE A 118 16.79 -11.16 -2.60
CA ILE A 118 16.17 -12.19 -1.77
C ILE A 118 14.71 -12.18 -2.17
N ALA A 119 14.33 -13.04 -3.11
CA ALA A 119 12.96 -13.32 -3.52
C ALA A 119 12.20 -13.92 -2.32
N SER A 120 11.91 -13.07 -1.34
CA SER A 120 11.02 -13.40 -0.25
C SER A 120 9.59 -13.18 -0.77
N ASN A 121 9.12 -14.10 -1.61
CA ASN A 121 7.69 -14.40 -1.77
C ASN A 121 7.09 -14.99 -0.46
N TYR A 122 7.75 -14.79 0.68
CA TYR A 122 7.30 -15.25 1.97
C TYR A 122 6.16 -14.33 2.43
N ASN A 123 4.95 -14.71 2.05
CA ASN A 123 3.74 -14.18 2.65
C ASN A 123 3.52 -14.89 3.99
N LEU A 124 3.91 -14.24 5.08
CA LEU A 124 3.76 -14.77 6.44
C LEU A 124 2.32 -15.20 6.72
N GLU A 125 1.33 -14.50 6.16
CA GLU A 125 -0.08 -14.83 6.37
C GLU A 125 -0.45 -16.16 5.69
N GLU A 126 -0.05 -16.36 4.44
CA GLU A 126 -0.26 -17.63 3.73
C GLU A 126 0.46 -18.79 4.42
N ASP A 127 1.68 -18.56 4.88
CA ASP A 127 2.50 -19.58 5.50
C ASP A 127 1.96 -19.99 6.88
N VAL A 128 1.46 -19.02 7.65
CA VAL A 128 0.78 -19.26 8.94
C VAL A 128 -0.56 -19.97 8.73
N LEU A 129 -1.33 -19.61 7.69
CA LEU A 129 -2.58 -20.30 7.35
C LEU A 129 -2.34 -21.74 6.88
N ALA A 130 -1.31 -21.97 6.07
CA ALA A 130 -0.93 -23.31 5.60
C ALA A 130 -0.49 -24.22 6.76
N LYS A 131 0.36 -23.71 7.67
CA LYS A 131 0.77 -24.44 8.88
C LYS A 131 -0.41 -24.80 9.77
N ARG A 132 -1.34 -23.87 9.99
CA ARG A 132 -2.55 -24.13 10.81
C ARG A 132 -3.47 -25.18 10.19
N LYS A 133 -3.63 -25.18 8.85
CA LYS A 133 -4.38 -26.25 8.15
C LYS A 133 -3.69 -27.61 8.28
N ALA A 134 -2.37 -27.65 8.18
CA ALA A 134 -1.61 -28.89 8.38
C ALA A 134 -1.75 -29.42 9.82
N ASP A 135 -1.70 -28.53 10.82
CA ASP A 135 -1.87 -28.90 12.23
C ASP A 135 -3.28 -29.44 12.52
N GLN A 136 -4.32 -28.85 11.90
CA GLN A 136 -5.70 -29.36 11.98
C GLN A 136 -5.82 -30.78 11.41
N LEU A 137 -5.23 -31.04 10.24
CA LEU A 137 -5.24 -32.36 9.60
C LEU A 137 -4.46 -33.38 10.43
N ALA A 138 -3.30 -33.01 10.99
CA ALA A 138 -2.52 -33.88 11.86
C ALA A 138 -3.28 -34.26 13.15
N LEU A 139 -4.05 -33.33 13.72
CA LEU A 139 -4.91 -33.60 14.87
C LEU A 139 -6.05 -34.56 14.51
N ILE A 140 -6.65 -34.41 13.33
CA ILE A 140 -7.66 -35.32 12.82
C ILE A 140 -7.07 -36.72 12.62
N ASP A 141 -5.90 -36.83 12.00
CA ASP A 141 -5.19 -38.09 11.80
C ASP A 141 -4.85 -38.76 13.13
N HIS A 142 -4.42 -37.99 14.14
CA HIS A 142 -4.18 -38.50 15.49
C HIS A 142 -5.46 -39.06 16.15
N PHE A 143 -6.63 -38.46 15.93
CA PHE A 143 -7.89 -39.01 16.46
C PHE A 143 -8.40 -40.22 15.69
N LEU A 144 -7.98 -40.38 14.44
CA LEU A 144 -8.35 -41.47 13.54
C LEU A 144 -7.38 -42.66 13.60
N SER A 145 -6.15 -42.50 14.10
CA SER A 145 -5.16 -43.58 14.23
C SER A 145 -5.66 -44.77 15.06
N ASP A 146 -6.42 -44.49 16.12
CA ASP A 146 -7.07 -45.49 16.99
C ASP A 146 -8.56 -45.73 16.62
N GLY A 147 -8.96 -45.31 15.42
CA GLY A 147 -10.36 -45.30 14.97
C GLY A 147 -10.80 -46.55 14.22
N GLU A 148 -12.10 -46.87 14.30
CA GLU A 148 -12.73 -47.85 13.42
C GLU A 148 -12.81 -47.30 11.98
N SER A 149 -12.63 -48.15 10.95
CA SER A 149 -12.66 -47.78 9.52
C SER A 149 -13.89 -46.96 9.11
N GLU A 150 -15.06 -47.23 9.71
CA GLU A 150 -16.29 -46.46 9.50
C GLU A 150 -16.18 -45.01 9.98
N THR A 151 -15.43 -44.77 11.05
CA THR A 151 -15.23 -43.44 11.65
C THR A 151 -14.35 -42.58 10.75
N THR A 152 -13.32 -43.18 10.16
CA THR A 152 -12.45 -42.54 9.15
C THR A 152 -13.24 -42.14 7.90
N ALA A 153 -14.12 -43.01 7.41
CA ALA A 153 -14.98 -42.71 6.26
C ALA A 153 -15.96 -41.56 6.55
N ILE A 154 -16.54 -41.51 7.77
CA ILE A 154 -17.41 -40.42 8.22
C ILE A 154 -16.67 -39.08 8.22
N VAL A 155 -15.45 -39.03 8.77
CA VAL A 155 -14.67 -37.79 8.86
C VAL A 155 -14.18 -37.33 7.48
N GLN A 156 -13.75 -38.24 6.62
CA GLN A 156 -13.30 -37.89 5.26
C GLN A 156 -14.42 -37.23 4.44
N ILE A 157 -15.66 -37.75 4.54
CA ILE A 157 -16.82 -37.15 3.86
C ILE A 157 -17.20 -35.83 4.51
N ALA A 158 -17.06 -35.71 5.84
CA ALA A 158 -17.32 -34.46 6.54
C ALA A 158 -16.37 -33.33 6.12
N LEU A 159 -15.11 -33.62 5.79
CA LEU A 159 -14.15 -32.64 5.30
C LEU A 159 -14.49 -32.09 3.90
N THR A 160 -15.27 -32.84 3.12
CA THR A 160 -15.77 -32.39 1.80
C THR A 160 -17.08 -31.62 1.88
N TYR A 161 -17.65 -31.47 3.08
CA TYR A 161 -18.89 -30.74 3.27
C TYR A 161 -18.65 -29.24 3.14
N GLU A 162 -19.11 -28.69 2.02
CA GLU A 162 -19.24 -27.25 1.85
C GLU A 162 -20.69 -26.84 2.11
N PRO A 163 -20.98 -26.02 3.13
CA PRO A 163 -22.30 -25.45 3.29
C PRO A 163 -22.53 -24.47 2.14
N SER A 164 -23.15 -24.92 1.04
CA SER A 164 -23.38 -24.04 -0.11
C SER A 164 -24.13 -22.78 0.36
N ASN A 165 -23.64 -21.59 -0.02
CA ASN A 165 -24.29 -20.29 0.16
C ASN A 165 -25.56 -20.13 -0.70
N SER A 166 -26.23 -21.22 -1.05
CA SER A 166 -27.45 -21.20 -1.85
C SER A 166 -28.66 -20.84 -0.99
N VAL A 167 -29.66 -20.20 -1.61
CA VAL A 167 -30.81 -19.44 -1.06
C VAL A 167 -31.84 -20.32 -0.30
N GLY A 168 -31.39 -21.34 0.43
CA GLY A 168 -32.20 -22.28 1.20
C GLY A 168 -31.55 -22.69 2.51
N ARG A 169 -32.29 -23.38 3.38
CA ARG A 169 -31.76 -23.87 4.66
C ARG A 169 -30.64 -24.89 4.38
N PRO A 170 -29.38 -24.64 4.78
CA PRO A 170 -28.28 -25.56 4.53
C PRO A 170 -28.57 -26.92 5.17
N MET A 171 -28.29 -27.99 4.43
CA MET A 171 -28.41 -29.35 4.92
C MET A 171 -27.39 -29.57 6.04
N LYS A 172 -27.84 -29.95 7.24
CA LYS A 172 -26.94 -30.20 8.38
C LYS A 172 -25.86 -31.24 8.04
N LEU A 173 -24.64 -31.03 8.52
CA LEU A 173 -23.47 -31.90 8.29
C LEU A 173 -23.78 -33.38 8.54
N GLU A 174 -24.45 -33.72 9.66
CA GLU A 174 -24.72 -35.11 10.00
C GLU A 174 -25.70 -35.76 9.02
N LYS A 175 -26.61 -34.95 8.45
CA LYS A 175 -27.53 -35.41 7.41
C LYS A 175 -26.79 -35.62 6.10
N PHE A 176 -25.86 -34.73 5.75
CA PHE A 176 -25.03 -34.85 4.54
C PHE A 176 -24.22 -36.14 4.56
N VAL A 177 -23.44 -36.36 5.62
CA VAL A 177 -22.61 -37.56 5.77
C VAL A 177 -23.48 -38.83 5.81
N ALA A 178 -24.62 -38.79 6.52
CA ALA A 178 -25.57 -39.91 6.57
C ALA A 178 -26.12 -40.29 5.18
N THR A 179 -26.45 -39.30 4.34
CA THR A 179 -26.94 -39.54 2.97
C THR A 179 -25.87 -40.11 2.06
N GLN A 180 -24.61 -39.65 2.19
CA GLN A 180 -23.50 -40.15 1.37
C GLN A 180 -23.08 -41.58 1.73
N LEU A 181 -23.12 -41.94 3.03
CA LEU A 181 -22.72 -43.28 3.52
C LEU A 181 -23.88 -44.28 3.64
N GLY A 182 -25.13 -43.84 3.50
CA GLY A 182 -26.31 -44.70 3.68
C GLY A 182 -26.54 -45.16 5.14
N ILE A 183 -26.06 -44.39 6.12
CA ILE A 183 -26.16 -44.71 7.56
C ILE A 183 -27.10 -43.74 8.30
N ASP A 184 -27.61 -44.11 9.47
CA ASP A 184 -28.47 -43.22 10.26
C ASP A 184 -27.69 -42.00 10.80
N LYS A 185 -28.29 -40.82 10.72
CA LYS A 185 -27.73 -39.55 11.23
C LYS A 185 -27.41 -39.60 12.73
N ARG A 186 -28.13 -40.44 13.50
CA ARG A 186 -27.85 -40.64 14.93
C ARG A 186 -26.52 -41.36 15.14
N THR A 187 -26.17 -42.28 14.26
CA THR A 187 -24.89 -42.99 14.28
C THR A 187 -23.74 -42.03 13.99
N VAL A 188 -23.89 -41.18 12.96
CA VAL A 188 -22.93 -40.12 12.63
C VAL A 188 -22.72 -39.17 13.82
N LYS A 189 -23.80 -38.66 14.42
CA LYS A 189 -23.74 -37.76 15.59
C LYS A 189 -23.00 -38.38 16.77
N ARG A 190 -23.31 -39.64 17.11
CA ARG A 190 -22.64 -40.37 18.21
C ARG A 190 -21.14 -40.57 17.95
N LYS A 191 -20.75 -40.79 16.70
CA LYS A 191 -19.33 -40.94 16.31
C LYS A 191 -18.59 -39.61 16.44
N PHE A 192 -19.18 -38.49 16.01
CA PHE A 192 -18.61 -37.16 16.24
C PHE A 192 -18.50 -36.81 17.73
N GLU A 193 -19.54 -37.09 18.53
CA GLU A 193 -19.51 -36.84 19.99
C GLU A 193 -18.40 -37.66 20.68
N ARG A 194 -18.17 -38.90 20.24
CA ARG A 194 -17.07 -39.74 20.73
C ARG A 194 -15.69 -39.18 20.36
N LEU A 195 -15.52 -38.67 19.13
CA LEU A 195 -14.28 -38.04 18.70
C LEU A 195 -14.03 -36.73 19.45
N ALA A 196 -15.05 -35.90 19.63
CA ALA A 196 -14.96 -34.67 20.42
C ALA A 196 -14.59 -34.96 21.88
N GLY A 197 -15.07 -36.07 22.45
CA GLY A 197 -14.72 -36.51 23.80
C GLY A 197 -13.26 -36.96 23.96
N LYS A 198 -12.53 -37.24 22.88
CA LYS A 198 -11.09 -37.55 22.91
C LYS A 198 -10.21 -36.29 22.92
N PHE A 199 -10.79 -35.11 22.71
CA PHE A 199 -10.03 -33.86 22.71
C PHE A 199 -9.68 -33.46 24.15
N ASP A 200 -8.39 -33.52 24.49
CA ASP A 200 -7.87 -33.01 25.76
C ASP A 200 -7.19 -31.65 25.58
N SER A 201 -7.81 -30.61 26.13
CA SER A 201 -7.28 -29.24 26.12
C SER A 201 -5.88 -29.08 26.74
N LYS A 202 -5.46 -30.01 27.62
CA LYS A 202 -4.11 -30.00 28.20
C LYS A 202 -3.04 -30.50 27.23
N GLN A 203 -3.41 -31.40 26.31
CA GLN A 203 -2.50 -31.98 25.32
C GLN A 203 -2.47 -31.16 24.03
N PHE A 204 -3.62 -30.65 23.59
CA PHE A 204 -3.78 -30.01 22.28
C PHE A 204 -4.04 -28.49 22.35
N GLY A 205 -4.00 -27.88 23.54
CA GLY A 205 -4.30 -26.44 23.68
C GLY A 205 -5.78 -26.10 23.52
N SER A 206 -6.10 -24.84 23.24
CA SER A 206 -7.50 -24.41 23.11
C SER A 206 -8.04 -24.77 21.73
N HIS A 207 -9.20 -25.43 21.68
CA HIS A 207 -9.94 -25.67 20.43
C HIS A 207 -10.22 -24.38 19.61
N GLN A 208 -10.29 -23.21 20.27
CA GLN A 208 -10.52 -21.93 19.59
C GLN A 208 -9.34 -21.52 18.70
N ASP A 209 -8.12 -21.93 19.05
CA ASP A 209 -6.92 -21.62 18.27
C ASP A 209 -6.98 -22.25 16.86
N TYR A 210 -7.79 -23.30 16.72
CA TYR A 210 -8.04 -24.00 15.47
C TYR A 210 -9.30 -23.51 14.73
N LEU A 211 -10.19 -22.72 15.35
CA LEU A 211 -11.47 -22.30 14.74
C LEU A 211 -11.43 -20.93 14.07
N VAL A 212 -10.40 -20.12 14.28
CA VAL A 212 -10.25 -18.76 13.72
C VAL A 212 -9.93 -18.76 12.21
N ALA A 213 -9.69 -19.94 11.62
CA ALA A 213 -9.29 -20.11 10.22
C ALA A 213 -10.43 -20.50 9.26
N LEU A 214 -11.69 -20.28 9.64
CA LEU A 214 -12.91 -20.62 8.86
C LEU A 214 -13.62 -19.37 8.34
#